data_AF-A0A392RVN4-F1
#
_entry.id   AF-A0A392RVN4-F1
#
_cell.length_a   1.000
_cell.length_b   1.000
_cell.length_c   1.000
_cell.angle_alpha   90.00
_cell.angle_beta   90.00
_cell.angle_gamma   90.00
#
_symmetry.space_group_name_H-M   'P 1'
#
loop_
_entity.id
_entity.type
_entity.pdbx_description
1 polymer ?
#
loop_
_entity_poly.entity_id
_entity_poly.type
_entity_poly.pdbx_seq_one_letter_code
_entity_poly.pdbx_strand_id
1 'polypeptide(L)'
;MHNIMMEDEYKPVAQPQRRLNPTMKEVVRKEVVKLLEADMIYPISDSTWVSPVQVVPKKGGMTVITNDKNELIPSRTVMGWRMCIDYRRLNKATRKD
;
A
#
# COMPACT_ATOMS: atom_id res chain seq x y z
N MET A 1 -20.10 12.24 -15.95
CA MET A 1 -19.28 12.26 -14.71
C MET A 1 -19.93 11.27 -13.75
N HIS A 2 -19.19 10.30 -13.25
CA HIS A 2 -19.71 9.33 -12.30
C HIS A 2 -19.56 9.89 -10.88
N ASN A 3 -20.62 9.85 -10.08
CA ASN A 3 -20.66 10.42 -8.74
C ASN A 3 -20.58 9.30 -7.70
N ILE A 4 -19.60 9.38 -6.80
CA ILE A 4 -19.45 8.43 -5.70
C ILE A 4 -20.28 8.95 -4.52
N MET A 5 -21.31 8.19 -4.13
CA MET A 5 -22.17 8.53 -3.00
C MET A 5 -21.62 7.93 -1.69
N MET A 6 -21.81 8.63 -0.58
CA MET A 6 -21.49 8.15 0.77
C MET A 6 -22.75 8.00 1.62
N GLU A 7 -22.67 7.22 2.69
CA GLU A 7 -23.73 7.13 3.69
C GLU A 7 -23.82 8.43 4.49
N ASP A 8 -25.04 8.96 4.61
CA ASP A 8 -25.30 10.31 5.15
C ASP A 8 -24.84 10.48 6.61
N GLU A 9 -24.78 9.40 7.39
CA GLU A 9 -24.40 9.40 8.81
C GLU A 9 -22.93 9.01 9.07
N TYR A 10 -22.14 8.70 8.04
CA TYR A 10 -20.79 8.18 8.25
C TYR A 10 -19.80 9.31 8.60
N LYS A 11 -19.22 9.25 9.80
CA LYS A 11 -18.21 10.22 10.24
C LYS A 11 -16.83 9.94 9.61
N PRO A 12 -16.11 10.98 9.13
CA PRO A 12 -14.73 10.84 8.70
C PRO A 12 -13.83 10.18 9.73
N VAL A 13 -12.86 9.41 9.24
CA VAL A 13 -11.92 8.71 10.10
C VAL A 13 -10.49 8.94 9.62
N ALA A 14 -9.67 9.47 10.52
CA ALA A 14 -8.22 9.45 10.41
C ALA A 14 -7.65 8.19 11.08
N GLN A 15 -7.33 7.17 10.29
CA GLN A 15 -6.69 5.97 10.83
C GLN A 15 -5.19 6.19 11.04
N PRO A 16 -4.64 5.79 12.21
CA PRO A 16 -3.21 5.90 12.45
C PRO A 16 -2.43 4.96 11.53
N GLN A 17 -1.28 5.43 11.06
CA GLN A 17 -0.36 4.65 10.24
C GLN A 17 0.22 3.47 11.05
N ARG A 18 0.18 2.27 10.48
CA ARG A 18 0.82 1.08 11.09
C ARG A 18 2.35 1.18 10.99
N ARG A 19 3.05 0.54 11.93
CA ARG A 19 4.52 0.52 11.97
C ARG A 19 5.06 -0.16 10.70
N LEU A 20 5.94 0.55 9.99
CA LEU A 20 6.70 0.05 8.85
C LEU A 20 8.17 -0.08 9.26
N ASN A 21 8.84 -1.14 8.81
CA ASN A 21 10.29 -1.27 8.95
C ASN A 21 11.02 -0.26 8.03
N PRO A 22 12.31 0.04 8.25
CA PRO A 22 13.04 1.03 7.45
C PRO A 22 13.00 0.78 5.94
N THR A 23 13.23 -0.46 5.50
CA THR A 23 13.19 -0.84 4.09
C THR A 23 11.83 -0.55 3.45
N MET A 24 10.73 -0.87 4.14
CA MET A 24 9.38 -0.59 3.65
C MET A 24 9.09 0.91 3.60
N LYS A 25 9.60 1.70 4.57
CA LYS A 25 9.45 3.16 4.54
C LYS A 25 10.12 3.77 3.30
N GLU A 26 11.31 3.28 2.93
CA GLU A 26 11.98 3.73 1.72
C GLU A 26 11.19 3.39 0.46
N VAL A 27 10.61 2.18 0.40
CA VAL A 27 9.73 1.77 -0.70
C VAL A 27 8.53 2.72 -0.80
N VAL A 28 7.83 2.99 0.31
CA VAL A 28 6.69 3.93 0.33
C VAL A 28 7.13 5.30 -0.18
N ARG A 29 8.24 5.84 0.32
CA ARG A 29 8.74 7.15 -0.08
C ARG A 29 9.02 7.23 -1.59
N LYS A 30 9.69 6.22 -2.15
CA LYS A 30 9.97 6.15 -3.59
C LYS A 30 8.69 6.11 -4.43
N GLU A 31 7.70 5.33 -4.02
CA GLU A 31 6.43 5.24 -4.75
C GLU A 31 5.59 6.52 -4.63
N VAL A 32 5.55 7.16 -3.45
CA VAL A 32 4.85 8.44 -3.25
C VAL A 32 5.46 9.54 -4.12
N VAL A 33 6.79 9.64 -4.21
CA VAL A 33 7.46 10.64 -5.06
C VAL A 33 7.10 10.43 -6.54
N LYS A 34 7.14 9.19 -7.04
CA LYS A 34 6.71 8.90 -8.42
C LYS A 34 5.26 9.29 -8.70
N LEU A 35 4.36 9.06 -7.75
CA LEU A 35 2.95 9.42 -7.91
C LEU A 35 2.74 10.94 -7.88
N LEU A 36 3.53 11.68 -7.10
CA LEU A 36 3.55 13.14 -7.10
C LEU A 36 4.09 13.68 -8.43
N GLU A 37 5.20 13.13 -8.94
CA GLU A 37 5.79 13.52 -10.24
C GLU A 37 4.86 13.24 -11.43
N ALA A 38 4.01 12.22 -11.30
CA ALA A 38 3.00 11.88 -12.31
C ALA A 38 1.68 12.65 -12.15
N ASP A 39 1.60 13.61 -11.22
CA ASP A 39 0.39 14.37 -10.87
C ASP A 39 -0.83 13.49 -10.53
N MET A 40 -0.60 12.25 -10.07
CA MET A 40 -1.68 11.34 -9.67
C MET A 40 -2.19 11.60 -8.26
N ILE A 41 -1.35 12.20 -7.40
CA ILE A 41 -1.67 12.59 -6.02
C ILE A 41 -1.12 13.99 -5.75
N TYR A 42 -1.63 14.65 -4.71
CA TYR A 42 -1.19 15.98 -4.27
C TYR A 42 -1.11 16.04 -2.74
N PRO A 43 -0.30 16.95 -2.16
CA PRO A 43 -0.21 17.11 -0.71
C PRO A 43 -1.47 17.80 -0.15
N ILE A 44 -1.96 17.30 0.99
CA ILE A 44 -3.06 17.89 1.76
C ILE A 44 -2.68 17.91 3.25
N SER A 45 -2.91 19.02 3.93
CA SER A 45 -2.51 19.22 5.33
C SER A 45 -3.62 18.95 6.34
N ASP A 46 -4.88 19.16 5.95
CA ASP A 46 -6.05 19.29 6.83
C ASP A 46 -7.12 18.22 6.58
N SER A 47 -6.75 17.08 6.00
CA SER A 47 -7.70 16.00 5.73
C SER A 47 -8.24 15.36 7.01
N THR A 48 -9.57 15.35 7.15
CA THR A 48 -10.27 14.58 8.19
C THR A 48 -10.25 13.07 7.93
N TRP A 49 -9.87 12.67 6.72
CA TRP A 49 -9.80 11.28 6.27
C TRP A 49 -8.36 10.82 6.10
N VAL A 50 -8.02 9.70 6.73
CA VAL A 50 -6.70 9.07 6.55
C VAL A 50 -6.87 7.55 6.50
N SER A 51 -6.33 6.94 5.45
CA SER A 51 -6.19 5.49 5.32
C SER A 51 -4.71 5.11 5.46
N PRO A 52 -4.37 4.05 6.21
CA PRO A 52 -2.99 3.67 6.41
C PRO A 52 -2.44 2.97 5.17
N VAL A 53 -1.17 3.21 4.88
CA VAL A 53 -0.41 2.58 3.80
C VAL A 53 0.26 1.32 4.31
N GLN A 54 0.25 0.26 3.50
CA GLN A 54 0.95 -0.98 3.74
C GLN A 54 1.82 -1.30 2.53
N VAL A 55 2.98 -1.92 2.76
CA VAL A 55 3.80 -2.47 1.67
C VAL A 55 3.73 -3.99 1.72
N VAL A 56 3.56 -4.62 0.56
CA VAL A 56 3.51 -6.07 0.41
C VAL A 56 4.52 -6.50 -0.65
N PRO A 57 5.35 -7.53 -0.40
CA PRO A 57 6.25 -8.04 -1.43
C PRO A 57 5.43 -8.64 -2.58
N LYS A 58 5.81 -8.34 -3.82
CA LYS A 58 5.31 -9.05 -5.00
C LYS A 58 5.83 -10.47 -4.95
N LYS A 59 4.94 -11.45 -5.10
CA LYS A 59 5.34 -12.84 -5.31
C LYS A 59 6.19 -12.90 -6.59
N GLY A 60 7.45 -13.28 -6.46
CA GLY A 60 8.29 -13.69 -7.58
C GLY A 60 8.19 -15.19 -7.83
N GLY A 61 8.88 -15.64 -8.87
CA GLY A 61 9.11 -17.07 -9.11
C GLY A 61 9.90 -17.72 -7.97
N MET A 62 9.76 -19.03 -7.84
CA MET A 62 10.59 -19.82 -6.93
C MET A 62 11.91 -20.12 -7.63
N THR A 63 13.02 -19.81 -7.00
CA THR A 63 14.37 -20.05 -7.53
C THR A 63 15.08 -21.01 -6.59
N VAL A 64 15.71 -22.04 -7.14
CA VAL A 64 16.52 -22.98 -6.36
C VAL A 64 17.92 -22.37 -6.21
N ILE A 65 18.36 -22.15 -4.98
CA ILE A 65 19.68 -21.62 -4.66
C ILE A 65 20.46 -22.73 -3.95
N THR A 66 21.68 -22.99 -4.39
CA THR A 66 22.60 -23.92 -3.72
C THR A 66 23.21 -23.24 -2.49
N ASN A 67 23.13 -23.89 -1.32
CA ASN A 67 23.82 -23.41 -0.12
C ASN A 67 25.30 -23.84 -0.10
N ASP A 68 26.04 -23.43 0.94
CA ASP A 68 27.45 -23.78 1.15
C ASP A 68 27.71 -25.29 1.33
N LYS A 69 26.65 -26.08 1.54
CA LYS A 69 26.68 -27.54 1.64
C LYS A 69 26.22 -28.25 0.36
N ASN A 70 26.09 -27.50 -0.75
CA ASN A 70 25.55 -27.97 -2.03
C ASN A 70 24.10 -28.50 -1.98
N GLU A 71 23.34 -28.15 -0.94
CA GLU A 71 21.91 -28.48 -0.87
C GLU A 71 21.11 -27.46 -1.68
N LEU A 72 20.14 -27.97 -2.44
CA LEU A 72 19.24 -27.16 -3.25
C LEU A 72 18.10 -26.63 -2.37
N ILE A 73 18.17 -25.34 -2.00
CA ILE A 73 17.13 -24.69 -1.20
C ILE A 73 16.18 -23.92 -2.14
N PRO A 74 14.88 -24.26 -2.16
CA PRO A 74 13.89 -23.44 -2.84
C PRO A 74 13.73 -22.10 -2.11
N SER A 75 14.24 -21.03 -2.70
CA SER A 75 14.15 -19.67 -2.18
C SER A 75 13.15 -18.84 -2.98
N ARG A 76 12.38 -17.99 -2.29
CA ARG A 76 11.42 -17.09 -2.93
C ARG A 76 12.10 -15.75 -3.20
N THR A 77 12.39 -15.48 -4.47
CA THR A 77 12.92 -14.18 -4.88
C THR A 77 11.83 -13.11 -4.79
N VAL A 78 12.07 -12.05 -4.02
CA VAL A 78 11.18 -10.88 -3.96
C VAL A 78 11.49 -9.98 -5.15
N MET A 79 10.70 -10.09 -6.22
CA MET A 79 10.92 -9.35 -7.48
C MET A 79 10.52 -7.88 -7.41
N GLY A 80 9.88 -7.45 -6.33
CA GLY A 80 9.46 -6.06 -6.14
C GLY A 80 8.49 -5.91 -4.98
N TRP A 81 8.06 -4.69 -4.73
CA TRP A 81 7.11 -4.36 -3.68
C TRP A 81 5.85 -3.71 -4.27
N ARG A 82 4.73 -3.78 -3.55
CA ARG A 82 3.48 -3.07 -3.85
C ARG A 82 3.15 -2.18 -2.67
N MET A 83 2.93 -0.89 -2.95
CA MET A 83 2.23 -0.01 -2.03
C MET A 83 0.73 -0.32 -2.11
N CYS A 84 0.11 -0.56 -0.97
CA CYS A 84 -1.31 -0.86 -0.82
C CYS A 84 -1.91 0.11 0.20
N ILE A 85 -3.14 0.57 -0.02
CA ILE A 85 -3.84 1.48 0.90
C ILE A 85 -5.04 0.72 1.48
N ASP A 86 -5.17 0.76 2.80
CA ASP A 86 -6.26 0.07 3.51
C ASP A 86 -7.54 0.90 3.47
N TYR A 87 -8.33 0.73 2.41
CA TYR A 87 -9.60 1.42 2.21
C TYR A 87 -10.78 0.79 2.95
N ARG A 88 -10.59 -0.20 3.83
CA ARG A 88 -11.72 -0.93 4.46
C ARG A 88 -12.72 -0.02 5.18
N ARG A 89 -12.27 1.08 5.80
CA ARG A 89 -13.19 2.05 6.43
C ARG A 89 -13.88 2.94 5.39
N LEU A 90 -13.15 3.44 4.41
CA LEU A 90 -13.71 4.23 3.31
C LEU A 90 -14.76 3.44 2.51
N ASN A 91 -14.45 2.18 2.16
CA ASN A 91 -15.36 1.30 1.42
C ASN A 91 -16.65 0.97 2.17
N LYS A 92 -16.67 1.10 3.50
CA LYS A 92 -17.89 0.97 4.31
C LYS A 92 -18.72 2.24 4.34
N ALA A 93 -18.09 3.40 4.11
CA ALA A 93 -18.73 4.69 4.06
C ALA A 93 -19.32 5.00 2.68
N THR A 94 -18.80 4.38 1.62
CA THR A 94 -19.27 4.57 0.24
C THR A 94 -20.41 3.62 -0.09
N ARG A 95 -21.46 4.15 -0.73
CA ARG A 95 -22.56 3.35 -1.29
C ARG A 95 -22.07 2.59 -2.52
N LYS A 96 -22.61 1.38 -2.72
CA LYS A 96 -22.41 0.66 -3.98
C LYS A 96 -23.45 1.14 -4.99
N ASP A 97 -23.03 1.20 -6.25
CA ASP A 97 -23.93 1.38 -7.39
C ASP A 97 -24.91 0.21 -7.54
#